data_AF-A0A1X7SLC8-F1
#
_entry.id   AF-A0A1X7SLC8-F1
#
_cell.length_a   1.000
_cell.length_b   1.000
_cell.length_c   1.000
_cell.angle_alpha   90.00
_cell.angle_beta   90.00
_cell.angle_gamma   90.00
#
_symmetry.space_group_name_H-M   'P 1'
#
loop_
_entity.id
_entity.type
_entity.pdbx_description
1 polymer ?
#
loop_
_entity_poly.entity_id
_entity_poly.type
_entity_poly.pdbx_seq_one_letter_code
_entity_poly.pdbx_strand_id
1 'polypeptide(L)'
;MNFVLGTHYDLIDDDNLKEMNEELMSSLKPDVESNVVPNVRRESIIFPVNTLVPEDEGRMKAGQDLCQSIANCGGTSLKIKMPIRWFAFELWLQKVAGDKSRSFLIIGEVISAGARLKMSEDDTKDALKYLHNVTIILYYPDILPQLVFVDPKPILEVLSCLLALTYIERKALHLIANPVPPEKDISKLYNVGFFKEKLLKDYFKSLFSSPHFEPSHLLELLIHLHIIASGKDGDYFIPCALESYTDPPEPQTGTKPLLIVWQDNDGINTLPVPQGMFPLVITHLLSHNEYHCKVDFPPLDPTYILQVS
;
A
#
# COMPACT_ATOMS: atom_id res chain seq x y z
N MET A 1 -2.89 -6.20 14.77
CA MET A 1 -3.68 -5.46 15.78
C MET A 1 -4.46 -4.37 15.06
N ASN A 2 -5.78 -4.35 15.21
CA ASN A 2 -6.71 -3.44 14.56
C ASN A 2 -7.58 -2.79 15.63
N PHE A 3 -7.95 -1.51 15.47
CA PHE A 3 -8.97 -0.88 16.31
C PHE A 3 -10.11 -0.40 15.40
N VAL A 4 -11.33 -0.37 15.93
CA VAL A 4 -12.51 0.06 15.18
C VAL A 4 -12.90 1.45 15.64
N LEU A 5 -12.72 2.44 14.77
CA LEU A 5 -13.12 3.82 15.04
C LEU A 5 -14.53 4.05 14.49
N GLY A 6 -15.50 4.29 15.37
CA GLY A 6 -16.84 4.70 14.99
C GLY A 6 -16.91 6.21 14.86
N THR A 7 -16.86 6.74 13.64
CA THR A 7 -17.05 8.17 13.39
C THR A 7 -18.53 8.55 13.39
N HIS A 8 -18.83 9.85 13.51
CA HIS A 8 -20.20 10.40 13.53
C HIS A 8 -21.03 9.95 14.73
N TYR A 9 -20.41 9.83 15.91
CA TYR A 9 -21.10 9.51 17.15
C TYR A 9 -22.23 10.51 17.50
N ASP A 10 -22.19 11.73 16.96
CA ASP A 10 -23.26 12.73 17.07
C ASP A 10 -24.58 12.36 16.38
N LEU A 11 -24.56 11.38 15.47
CA LEU A 11 -25.72 10.96 14.70
C LEU A 11 -26.39 9.68 15.22
N ILE A 12 -25.82 9.06 16.26
CA ILE A 12 -26.32 7.81 16.83
C ILE A 12 -26.52 7.96 18.34
N ASP A 13 -27.43 7.17 18.90
CA ASP A 13 -27.58 7.03 20.35
C ASP A 13 -26.83 5.80 20.88
N ASP A 14 -26.79 5.67 22.20
CA ASP A 14 -26.07 4.59 22.88
C ASP A 14 -26.67 3.21 22.63
N ASP A 15 -27.99 3.12 22.38
CA ASP A 15 -28.65 1.85 22.08
C ASP A 15 -28.24 1.33 20.71
N ASN A 16 -28.24 2.19 19.69
CA ASN A 16 -27.76 1.85 18.35
C ASN A 16 -26.27 1.47 18.38
N LEU A 17 -25.44 2.20 19.13
CA LEU A 17 -24.03 1.87 19.27
C LEU A 17 -23.82 0.49 19.91
N LYS A 18 -24.66 0.14 20.89
CA LYS A 18 -24.60 -1.16 21.56
C LYS A 18 -24.98 -2.29 20.60
N GLU A 19 -26.06 -2.12 19.83
CA GLU A 19 -26.48 -3.09 18.81
C GLU A 19 -25.37 -3.33 17.78
N MET A 20 -24.77 -2.25 17.25
CA MET A 20 -23.64 -2.35 16.31
C MET A 20 -22.42 -3.06 16.91
N ASN A 21 -22.11 -2.82 18.19
CA ASN A 21 -21.02 -3.54 18.87
C ASN A 21 -21.32 -5.03 19.00
N GLU A 22 -22.54 -5.40 19.40
CA GLU A 22 -22.96 -6.79 19.54
C GLU A 22 -22.90 -7.54 18.20
N GLU A 23 -23.44 -6.92 17.14
CA GLU A 23 -23.38 -7.49 15.78
C GLU A 23 -21.93 -7.68 15.32
N LEU A 24 -21.10 -6.63 15.42
CA LEU A 24 -19.72 -6.70 14.95
C LEU A 24 -18.91 -7.74 15.74
N MET A 25 -19.02 -7.77 17.07
CA MET A 25 -18.35 -8.78 17.89
C MET A 25 -18.80 -10.20 17.55
N SER A 26 -20.10 -10.41 17.30
CA SER A 26 -20.63 -11.73 16.91
C SER A 26 -20.13 -12.22 15.55
N SER A 27 -19.77 -11.29 14.66
CA SER A 27 -19.27 -11.59 13.31
C SER A 27 -17.76 -11.86 13.25
N LEU A 28 -17.01 -11.52 14.30
CA LEU A 28 -15.57 -11.70 14.33
C LEU A 28 -15.21 -13.19 14.42
N LYS A 29 -14.37 -13.63 13.48
CA LYS A 29 -13.76 -14.95 13.57
C LYS A 29 -12.72 -14.97 14.71
N PRO A 30 -12.49 -16.12 15.39
CA PRO A 30 -11.59 -16.20 16.55
C PRO A 30 -10.16 -15.72 16.28
N ASP A 31 -9.66 -15.93 15.06
CA ASP A 31 -8.35 -15.47 14.58
C ASP A 31 -8.28 -13.93 14.45
N VAL A 32 -9.38 -13.30 14.06
CA VAL A 32 -9.50 -11.84 13.96
C VAL A 32 -9.75 -11.22 15.33
N GLU A 33 -10.60 -11.82 16.16
CA GLU A 33 -10.94 -11.33 17.51
C GLU A 33 -9.68 -11.08 18.36
N SER A 34 -8.73 -12.02 18.32
CA SER A 34 -7.44 -11.89 19.03
C SER A 34 -6.61 -10.68 18.61
N ASN A 35 -6.90 -10.11 17.44
CA ASN A 35 -6.20 -8.97 16.85
C ASN A 35 -6.97 -7.65 16.99
N VAL A 36 -8.20 -7.64 17.52
CA VAL A 36 -9.00 -6.42 17.68
C VAL A 36 -8.79 -5.82 19.07
N VAL A 37 -8.50 -4.52 19.12
CA VAL A 37 -8.37 -3.75 20.37
C VAL A 37 -9.77 -3.47 20.91
N PRO A 38 -10.11 -3.91 22.14
CA PRO A 38 -11.39 -3.57 22.75
C PRO A 38 -11.37 -2.13 23.27
N ASN A 39 -12.48 -1.42 23.07
CA ASN A 39 -12.73 -0.13 23.72
C ASN A 39 -13.06 -0.35 25.20
N VAL A 40 -14.04 -1.21 25.48
CA VAL A 40 -14.33 -1.72 26.81
C VAL A 40 -14.15 -3.23 26.79
N ARG A 41 -13.29 -3.75 27.68
CA ARG A 41 -12.91 -5.17 27.69
C ARG A 41 -14.13 -6.08 27.72
N ARG A 42 -14.29 -6.90 26.67
CA ARG A 42 -15.38 -7.88 26.49
C ARG A 42 -16.79 -7.26 26.36
N GLU A 43 -16.90 -5.95 26.20
CA GLU A 43 -18.17 -5.24 26.11
C GLU A 43 -18.29 -4.46 24.81
N SER A 44 -17.21 -3.85 24.33
CA SER A 44 -17.25 -3.07 23.09
C SER A 44 -15.89 -3.05 22.39
N ILE A 45 -15.93 -3.00 21.06
CA ILE A 45 -14.76 -2.89 20.18
C ILE A 45 -14.73 -1.59 19.40
N ILE A 46 -15.88 -0.91 19.28
CA ILE A 46 -15.99 0.39 18.63
C ILE A 46 -15.56 1.48 19.60
N PHE A 47 -14.61 2.30 19.18
CA PHE A 47 -14.24 3.58 19.79
C PHE A 47 -15.09 4.69 19.16
N PRO A 48 -16.18 5.14 19.79
CA PRO A 48 -17.03 6.18 19.24
C PRO A 48 -16.34 7.55 19.35
N VAL A 49 -16.26 8.27 18.24
CA VAL A 49 -15.71 9.63 18.19
C VAL A 49 -16.59 10.54 17.34
N ASN A 50 -16.78 11.78 17.81
CA ASN A 50 -17.32 12.84 16.99
C ASN A 50 -16.16 13.64 16.37
N THR A 51 -15.94 13.46 15.07
CA THR A 51 -14.84 14.11 14.33
C THR A 51 -15.17 15.53 13.88
N LEU A 52 -16.42 15.98 14.05
CA LEU A 52 -16.88 17.32 13.68
C LEU A 52 -16.74 18.35 14.80
N VAL A 53 -16.37 17.92 16.02
CA VAL A 53 -16.06 18.85 17.12
C VAL A 53 -14.84 19.68 16.73
N PRO A 54 -14.87 21.02 16.89
CA PRO A 54 -13.70 21.87 16.72
C PRO A 54 -12.51 21.44 17.59
N GLU A 55 -11.30 21.81 17.18
CA GLU A 55 -10.06 21.36 17.85
C GLU A 55 -10.00 21.72 19.33
N ASP A 56 -10.41 22.95 19.60
CA ASP A 56 -10.43 23.64 20.89
C ASP A 56 -11.61 23.23 21.78
N GLU A 57 -12.64 22.57 21.22
CA GLU A 57 -13.86 22.20 21.94
C GLU A 57 -13.88 20.74 22.45
N GLY A 58 -12.76 20.02 22.28
CA GLY A 58 -12.60 18.67 22.85
C GLY A 58 -12.06 17.62 21.91
N ARG A 59 -11.91 17.92 20.61
CA ARG A 59 -11.33 16.98 19.64
C ARG A 59 -9.90 16.55 20.00
N MET A 60 -9.06 17.48 20.45
CA MET A 60 -7.70 17.14 20.89
C MET A 60 -7.72 16.19 22.10
N LYS A 61 -8.64 16.42 23.05
CA LYS A 61 -8.82 15.55 24.22
C LYS A 61 -9.32 14.17 23.81
N ALA A 62 -10.33 14.08 22.95
CA ALA A 62 -10.82 12.81 22.42
C ALA A 62 -9.73 12.01 21.70
N GLY A 63 -8.87 12.69 20.92
CA GLY A 63 -7.70 12.07 20.30
C GLY A 63 -6.69 11.55 21.32
N GLN A 64 -6.38 12.33 22.36
CA GLN A 64 -5.49 11.89 23.46
C GLN A 64 -6.07 10.69 24.22
N ASP A 65 -7.36 10.73 24.55
CA ASP A 65 -8.07 9.66 25.26
C ASP A 65 -8.06 8.37 24.41
N LEU A 66 -8.30 8.48 23.10
CA LEU A 66 -8.19 7.36 22.16
C LEU A 66 -6.76 6.79 22.10
N CYS A 67 -5.75 7.64 21.91
CA CYS A 67 -4.35 7.22 21.89
C CYS A 67 -3.93 6.53 23.19
N GLN A 68 -4.34 7.08 24.34
CA GLN A 68 -4.05 6.48 25.65
C GLN A 68 -4.74 5.13 25.82
N SER A 69 -6.00 5.01 25.37
CA SER A 69 -6.76 3.76 25.42
C SER A 69 -6.08 2.66 24.60
N ILE A 70 -5.66 2.97 23.38
CA ILE A 70 -4.91 2.06 22.51
C ILE A 70 -3.54 1.73 23.13
N ALA A 71 -2.79 2.71 23.61
CA ALA A 71 -1.47 2.49 24.21
C ALA A 71 -1.51 1.59 25.45
N ASN A 72 -2.61 1.62 26.20
CA ASN A 72 -2.82 0.78 27.38
C ASN A 72 -3.16 -0.67 27.05
N CYS A 73 -3.59 -0.97 25.82
CA CYS A 73 -3.79 -2.34 25.37
C CYS A 73 -2.42 -2.99 25.11
N GLY A 74 -2.07 -4.03 25.87
CA GLY A 74 -0.79 -4.73 25.70
C GLY A 74 -0.59 -5.19 24.25
N GLY A 75 0.65 -5.07 23.73
CA GLY A 75 0.97 -5.45 22.36
C GLY A 75 0.76 -4.35 21.30
N THR A 76 0.29 -3.15 21.66
CA THR A 76 0.08 -2.03 20.71
C THR A 76 1.34 -1.26 20.34
N SER A 77 2.48 -1.60 20.95
CA SER A 77 3.78 -1.03 20.58
C SER A 77 4.63 -2.09 19.89
N LEU A 78 5.06 -1.77 18.66
CA LEU A 78 6.13 -2.51 18.00
C LEU A 78 7.44 -2.14 18.70
N LYS A 79 7.95 -3.02 19.56
CA LYS A 79 9.24 -2.81 20.22
C LYS A 79 10.36 -3.28 19.31
N ILE A 80 10.94 -2.32 18.60
CA ILE A 80 12.06 -2.55 17.70
C ILE A 80 13.37 -2.36 18.48
N LYS A 81 14.21 -3.39 18.54
CA LYS A 81 15.55 -3.29 19.15
C LYS A 81 16.51 -2.70 18.12
N MET A 82 16.78 -1.40 18.24
CA MET A 82 17.67 -0.69 17.34
C MET A 82 18.91 -0.16 18.08
N PRO A 83 20.13 -0.30 17.50
CA PRO A 83 21.31 0.38 18.02
C PRO A 83 21.10 1.89 18.09
N ILE A 84 21.52 2.53 19.19
CA ILE A 84 21.30 3.98 19.39
C ILE A 84 21.89 4.83 18.26
N ARG A 85 22.98 4.37 17.62
CA ARG A 85 23.58 5.04 16.47
C ARG A 85 22.67 5.00 15.24
N TRP A 86 21.98 3.89 15.00
CA TRP A 86 21.04 3.75 13.89
C TRP A 86 19.80 4.61 14.11
N PHE A 87 19.34 4.73 15.36
CA PHE A 87 18.28 5.68 15.72
C PHE A 87 18.70 7.13 15.47
N ALA A 88 19.88 7.53 15.96
CA ALA A 88 20.41 8.87 15.70
C ALA A 88 20.62 9.13 14.19
N PHE A 89 20.97 8.09 13.43
CA PHE A 89 21.11 8.14 11.99
C PHE A 89 19.78 8.38 11.29
N GLU A 90 18.73 7.63 11.63
CA GLU A 90 17.36 7.85 11.13
C GLU A 90 16.90 9.30 11.31
N LEU A 91 16.98 9.82 12.54
CA LEU A 91 16.58 11.20 12.85
C LEU A 91 17.38 12.23 12.03
N TRP A 92 18.65 11.93 11.77
CA TRP A 92 19.49 12.78 10.95
C TRP A 92 19.06 12.76 9.48
N LEU A 93 18.76 11.58 8.92
CA LEU A 93 18.27 11.44 7.54
C LEU A 93 16.99 12.26 7.35
N GLN A 94 16.02 12.13 8.27
CA GLN A 94 14.76 12.89 8.26
C GLN A 94 15.02 14.40 8.32
N LYS A 95 15.91 14.83 9.22
CA LYS A 95 16.26 16.25 9.35
C LYS A 95 16.87 16.80 8.05
N VAL A 96 17.83 16.11 7.45
CA VAL A 96 18.52 16.61 6.25
C VAL A 96 17.62 16.59 5.02
N ALA A 97 16.74 15.59 4.90
CA ALA A 97 15.71 15.56 3.87
C ALA A 97 14.73 16.74 4.05
N GLY A 98 14.27 16.98 5.29
CA GLY A 98 13.39 18.09 5.65
C GLY A 98 14.00 19.48 5.40
N ASP A 99 15.25 19.70 5.81
CA ASP A 99 15.99 20.95 5.58
C ASP A 99 16.12 21.28 4.08
N LYS A 100 16.10 20.26 3.22
CA LYS A 100 16.14 20.40 1.75
C LYS A 100 14.76 20.36 1.10
N SER A 101 13.70 20.20 1.88
CA SER A 101 12.33 19.99 1.40
C SER A 101 12.23 18.87 0.37
N ARG A 102 12.91 17.74 0.64
CA ARG A 102 12.91 16.52 -0.19
C ARG A 102 12.46 15.34 0.63
N SER A 103 11.90 14.34 -0.04
CA SER A 103 11.53 13.04 0.55
C SER A 103 12.62 11.98 0.39
N PHE A 104 13.74 12.30 -0.25
CA PHE A 104 14.83 11.39 -0.52
C PHE A 104 16.19 12.07 -0.29
N LEU A 105 17.22 11.24 -0.18
CA LEU A 105 18.62 11.64 -0.13
C LEU A 105 19.41 10.86 -1.17
N ILE A 106 20.47 11.47 -1.69
CA ILE A 106 21.41 10.74 -2.54
C ILE A 106 22.41 9.97 -1.68
N ILE A 107 22.91 8.82 -2.17
CA ILE A 107 23.73 7.91 -1.35
C ILE A 107 24.97 8.60 -0.75
N GLY A 108 25.60 9.55 -1.47
CA GLY A 108 26.75 10.30 -0.94
C GLY A 108 26.42 11.15 0.30
N GLU A 109 25.20 11.70 0.38
CA GLU A 109 24.72 12.43 1.56
C GLU A 109 24.50 11.48 2.73
N VAL A 110 23.99 10.29 2.44
CA VAL A 110 23.69 9.24 3.42
C VAL A 110 24.97 8.64 4.01
N ILE A 111 25.98 8.35 3.17
CA ILE A 111 27.30 7.91 3.66
C ILE A 111 27.99 9.00 4.49
N SER A 112 27.88 10.26 4.06
CA SER A 112 28.41 11.40 4.83
C SER A 112 27.72 11.54 6.20
N ALA A 113 26.42 11.22 6.27
CA ALA A 113 25.67 11.18 7.52
C ALA A 113 26.17 10.09 8.47
N GLY A 114 26.36 8.87 7.96
CA GLY A 114 26.89 7.74 8.72
C GLY A 114 28.29 8.03 9.26
N ALA A 115 29.17 8.60 8.42
CA ALA A 115 30.52 8.98 8.83
C ALA A 115 30.52 9.98 10.01
N ARG A 116 29.62 10.96 10.02
CA ARG A 116 29.45 11.91 11.15
C ARG A 116 29.05 11.21 12.46
N LEU A 117 28.37 10.08 12.37
CA LEU A 117 27.97 9.24 13.49
C LEU A 117 28.97 8.12 13.79
N LYS A 118 30.17 8.19 13.22
CA LYS A 118 31.24 7.19 13.37
C LYS A 118 30.79 5.79 12.94
N MET A 119 29.99 5.72 11.88
CA MET A 119 29.61 4.48 11.21
C MET A 119 30.48 4.31 9.97
N SER A 120 30.93 3.10 9.70
CA SER A 120 31.57 2.78 8.42
C SER A 120 30.56 2.82 7.28
N GLU A 121 31.02 2.76 6.03
CA GLU A 121 30.11 2.68 4.88
C GLU A 121 29.24 1.43 4.93
N ASP A 122 29.82 0.29 5.33
CA ASP A 122 29.10 -0.98 5.48
C ASP A 122 28.09 -0.90 6.63
N ASP A 123 28.47 -0.36 7.80
CA ASP A 123 27.54 -0.14 8.92
C ASP A 123 26.38 0.77 8.50
N THR A 124 26.64 1.74 7.63
CA THR A 124 25.63 2.68 7.11
C THR A 124 24.65 1.95 6.20
N LYS A 125 25.15 1.12 5.27
CA LYS A 125 24.31 0.31 4.39
C LYS A 125 23.48 -0.72 5.17
N ASP A 126 24.04 -1.31 6.21
CA ASP A 126 23.32 -2.25 7.07
C ASP A 126 22.23 -1.54 7.89
N ALA A 127 22.49 -0.33 8.38
CA ALA A 127 21.47 0.50 9.01
C ALA A 127 20.33 0.83 8.03
N LEU A 128 20.64 1.18 6.78
CA LEU A 128 19.61 1.45 5.76
C LEU A 128 18.74 0.21 5.47
N LYS A 129 19.36 -0.96 5.30
CA LYS A 129 18.62 -2.23 5.12
C LYS A 129 17.71 -2.51 6.32
N TYR A 130 18.21 -2.27 7.53
CA TYR A 130 17.41 -2.44 8.73
C TYR A 130 16.21 -1.50 8.74
N LEU A 131 16.42 -0.19 8.54
CA LEU A 131 15.36 0.82 8.51
C LEU A 131 14.34 0.54 7.40
N HIS A 132 14.79 0.00 6.26
CA HIS A 132 13.92 -0.46 5.18
C HIS A 132 13.03 -1.64 5.62
N ASN A 133 13.62 -2.66 6.24
CA ASN A 133 12.90 -3.86 6.69
C ASN A 133 11.85 -3.56 7.77
N VAL A 134 12.06 -2.50 8.56
CA VAL A 134 11.07 -2.01 9.53
C VAL A 134 10.17 -0.91 8.96
N THR A 135 10.17 -0.70 7.64
CA THR A 135 9.27 0.22 6.89
C THR A 135 9.39 1.70 7.26
N ILE A 136 10.52 2.11 7.87
CA ILE A 136 10.76 3.52 8.21
C ILE A 136 11.19 4.31 6.97
N ILE A 137 12.00 3.69 6.11
CA ILE A 137 12.48 4.28 4.84
C ILE A 137 12.30 3.28 3.70
N LEU A 138 12.50 3.73 2.46
CA LEU A 138 12.66 2.83 1.31
C LEU A 138 14.07 2.91 0.74
N TYR A 139 14.75 1.76 0.67
CA TYR A 139 16.10 1.63 0.15
C TYR A 139 16.21 0.40 -0.74
N TYR A 140 16.35 0.64 -2.05
CA TYR A 140 16.42 -0.41 -3.07
C TYR A 140 17.75 -0.31 -3.82
N PRO A 141 18.87 -0.77 -3.23
CA PRO A 141 20.19 -0.60 -3.82
C PRO A 141 20.38 -1.32 -5.15
N ASP A 142 19.61 -2.37 -5.41
CA ASP A 142 19.76 -3.19 -6.62
C ASP A 142 19.19 -2.50 -7.88
N ILE A 143 18.27 -1.54 -7.70
CA ILE A 143 17.63 -0.80 -8.79
C ILE A 143 17.94 0.70 -8.75
N LEU A 144 17.99 1.30 -7.56
CA LEU A 144 18.24 2.73 -7.36
C LEU A 144 19.37 2.93 -6.33
N PRO A 145 20.61 2.46 -6.61
CA PRO A 145 21.73 2.52 -5.68
C PRO A 145 22.08 3.93 -5.20
N GLN A 146 21.72 4.94 -5.98
CA GLN A 146 22.00 6.34 -5.74
C GLN A 146 20.95 7.02 -4.84
N LEU A 147 19.81 6.39 -4.55
CA LEU A 147 18.69 6.99 -3.82
C LEU A 147 18.30 6.23 -2.56
N VAL A 148 17.94 7.01 -1.53
CA VAL A 148 17.28 6.53 -0.32
C VAL A 148 16.05 7.41 -0.11
N PHE A 149 14.85 6.82 -0.13
CA PHE A 149 13.62 7.55 0.17
C PHE A 149 13.39 7.54 1.68
N VAL A 150 13.58 8.69 2.31
CA VAL A 150 13.40 8.86 3.76
C VAL A 150 11.94 9.06 4.12
N ASP A 151 11.13 9.54 3.16
CA ASP A 151 9.67 9.64 3.26
C ASP A 151 9.04 8.95 2.03
N PRO A 152 8.31 7.84 2.20
CA PRO A 152 7.64 7.16 1.09
C PRO A 152 6.39 7.90 0.60
N LYS A 153 5.89 8.90 1.31
CA LYS A 153 4.60 9.56 1.03
C LYS A 153 4.50 10.09 -0.41
N PRO A 154 5.52 10.74 -1.01
CA PRO A 154 5.37 11.23 -2.38
C PRO A 154 5.23 10.12 -3.42
N ILE A 155 5.78 8.92 -3.18
CA ILE A 155 5.57 7.76 -4.07
C ILE A 155 4.08 7.38 -4.06
N LEU A 156 3.49 7.31 -2.87
CA LEU A 156 2.07 7.02 -2.69
C LEU A 156 1.19 8.12 -3.29
N GLU A 157 1.60 9.38 -3.17
CA GLU A 157 0.90 10.53 -3.76
C GLU A 157 0.87 10.43 -5.29
N VAL A 158 1.99 10.09 -5.95
CA VAL A 158 2.00 9.89 -7.41
C VAL A 158 1.04 8.77 -7.82
N LEU A 159 1.07 7.62 -7.13
CA LEU A 159 0.17 6.50 -7.42
C LEU A 159 -1.30 6.88 -7.20
N SER A 160 -1.58 7.60 -6.11
CA SER A 160 -2.93 8.07 -5.79
C SER A 160 -3.43 9.04 -6.85
N CYS A 161 -2.61 10.01 -7.27
CA CYS A 161 -2.96 10.94 -8.34
C CYS A 161 -3.17 10.22 -9.67
N LEU A 162 -2.32 9.24 -10.01
CA LEU A 162 -2.44 8.47 -11.24
C LEU A 162 -3.76 7.69 -11.28
N LEU A 163 -4.09 6.97 -10.20
CA LEU A 163 -5.35 6.24 -10.09
C LEU A 163 -6.55 7.20 -10.01
N ALA A 164 -6.43 8.34 -9.35
CA ALA A 164 -7.51 9.32 -9.27
C ALA A 164 -7.95 9.86 -10.64
N LEU A 165 -7.08 9.85 -11.65
CA LEU A 165 -7.47 10.16 -13.03
C LEU A 165 -8.51 9.18 -13.60
N THR A 166 -8.65 7.98 -13.04
CA THR A 166 -9.56 6.93 -13.54
C THR A 166 -10.94 6.96 -12.89
N TYR A 167 -11.09 7.55 -11.71
CA TYR A 167 -12.37 7.53 -10.98
C TYR A 167 -12.90 8.90 -10.54
N ILE A 168 -12.09 9.97 -10.63
CA ILE A 168 -12.56 11.33 -10.33
C ILE A 168 -13.28 11.93 -11.54
N GLU A 169 -14.43 12.55 -11.29
CA GLU A 169 -15.18 13.27 -12.30
C GLU A 169 -14.32 14.35 -12.98
N ARG A 170 -14.48 14.47 -14.31
CA ARG A 170 -13.71 15.41 -15.15
C ARG A 170 -13.61 16.82 -14.58
N LYS A 171 -14.70 17.34 -14.01
CA LYS A 171 -14.77 18.70 -13.44
C LYS A 171 -13.82 18.90 -12.25
N ALA A 172 -13.50 17.84 -11.52
CA ALA A 172 -12.64 17.86 -10.34
C ALA A 172 -11.17 17.49 -10.65
N LEU A 173 -10.84 17.06 -11.87
CA LEU A 173 -9.47 16.66 -12.24
C LEU A 173 -8.43 17.77 -12.07
N HIS A 174 -8.84 19.04 -12.14
CA HIS A 174 -7.95 20.19 -11.92
C HIS A 174 -7.37 20.24 -10.49
N LEU A 175 -7.99 19.53 -9.53
CA LEU A 175 -7.50 19.37 -8.16
C LEU A 175 -6.37 18.33 -8.07
N ILE A 176 -6.25 17.44 -9.06
CA ILE A 176 -5.24 16.38 -9.13
C ILE A 176 -4.05 16.83 -9.98
N ALA A 177 -4.33 17.41 -11.14
CA ALA A 177 -3.34 17.82 -12.11
C ALA A 177 -3.74 19.15 -12.76
N ASN A 178 -2.82 20.11 -12.75
CA ASN A 178 -3.01 21.42 -13.36
C ASN A 178 -1.79 21.79 -14.21
N PRO A 179 -1.92 21.86 -15.56
CA PRO A 179 -3.15 21.70 -16.34
C PRO A 179 -3.71 20.27 -16.31
N VAL A 180 -4.98 20.08 -16.68
CA VAL A 180 -5.58 18.75 -16.78
C VAL A 180 -4.94 17.97 -17.94
N PRO A 181 -4.61 16.68 -17.78
CA PRO A 181 -4.08 15.86 -18.85
C PRO A 181 -5.03 15.75 -20.06
N PRO A 182 -4.51 15.47 -21.26
CA PRO A 182 -5.33 15.36 -22.46
C PRO A 182 -6.25 14.15 -22.35
N GLU A 183 -7.48 14.26 -22.89
CA GLU A 183 -8.47 13.19 -22.78
C GLU A 183 -7.95 11.84 -23.29
N LYS A 184 -7.22 11.86 -24.41
CA LYS A 184 -6.63 10.64 -24.97
C LYS A 184 -5.73 9.89 -23.99
N ASP A 185 -5.00 10.61 -23.12
CA ASP A 185 -4.08 10.01 -22.17
C ASP A 185 -4.86 9.48 -20.96
N ILE A 186 -5.90 10.19 -20.52
CA ILE A 186 -6.82 9.75 -19.44
C ILE A 186 -7.61 8.52 -19.88
N SER A 187 -8.27 8.56 -21.04
CA SER A 187 -9.05 7.44 -21.57
C SER A 187 -8.18 6.21 -21.84
N LYS A 188 -6.91 6.38 -22.22
CA LYS A 188 -5.98 5.25 -22.37
C LYS A 188 -5.67 4.60 -21.02
N LEU A 189 -5.46 5.39 -19.97
CA LEU A 189 -5.24 4.87 -18.63
C LEU A 189 -6.51 4.19 -18.10
N TYR A 190 -7.67 4.82 -18.26
CA TYR A 190 -8.95 4.33 -17.78
C TYR A 190 -9.42 3.04 -18.49
N ASN A 191 -9.47 3.04 -19.82
CA ASN A 191 -10.05 1.93 -20.57
C ASN A 191 -9.13 0.70 -20.67
N VAL A 192 -7.81 0.92 -20.72
CA VAL A 192 -6.84 -0.15 -21.02
C VAL A 192 -5.64 -0.18 -20.07
N GLY A 193 -5.64 0.63 -19.01
CA GLY A 193 -4.61 0.58 -17.97
C GLY A 193 -3.24 1.11 -18.41
N PHE A 194 -3.13 1.76 -19.57
CA PHE A 194 -1.84 2.20 -20.12
C PHE A 194 -1.61 3.71 -19.98
N PHE A 195 -0.40 4.09 -19.60
CA PHE A 195 0.06 5.48 -19.58
C PHE A 195 1.50 5.61 -20.08
N LYS A 196 1.95 6.84 -20.34
CA LYS A 196 3.33 7.14 -20.76
C LYS A 196 4.05 7.94 -19.68
N GLU A 197 5.38 7.82 -19.61
CA GLU A 197 6.21 8.63 -18.70
C GLU A 197 5.96 10.14 -18.82
N LYS A 198 5.64 10.63 -20.04
CA LYS A 198 5.27 12.05 -20.26
C LYS A 198 4.14 12.52 -19.33
N LEU A 199 3.21 11.63 -18.94
CA LEU A 199 2.12 11.98 -18.04
C LEU A 199 2.68 12.42 -16.68
N LEU A 200 3.68 11.68 -16.17
CA LEU A 200 4.36 12.02 -14.92
C LEU A 200 5.21 13.30 -15.08
N LYS A 201 5.96 13.41 -16.19
CA LYS A 201 6.84 14.56 -16.48
C LYS A 201 6.09 15.87 -16.60
N ASP A 202 4.94 15.85 -17.29
CA ASP A 202 4.23 17.06 -17.69
C ASP A 202 3.21 17.51 -16.63
N TYR A 203 2.59 16.55 -15.92
CA TYR A 203 1.43 16.82 -15.05
C TYR A 203 1.69 16.60 -13.57
N PHE A 204 2.72 15.83 -13.21
CA PHE A 204 3.09 15.54 -11.82
C PHE A 204 4.50 16.03 -11.48
N LYS A 205 5.01 17.01 -12.23
CA LYS A 205 6.38 17.51 -12.12
C LYS A 205 6.77 17.96 -10.71
N SER A 206 5.83 18.51 -9.94
CA SER A 206 6.06 18.97 -8.56
C SER A 206 6.45 17.85 -7.59
N LEU A 207 6.14 16.60 -7.94
CA LEU A 207 6.46 15.41 -7.14
C LEU A 207 7.88 14.88 -7.41
N PHE A 208 8.62 15.50 -8.34
CA PHE A 208 9.98 15.12 -8.74
C PHE A 208 10.99 16.24 -8.43
N SER A 209 12.27 15.88 -8.33
CA SER A 209 13.36 16.81 -7.99
C SER A 209 14.57 16.53 -8.88
N SER A 210 14.50 17.00 -10.12
CA SER A 210 15.60 16.89 -11.09
C SER A 210 16.87 17.60 -10.59
N PRO A 211 18.07 17.04 -10.84
CA PRO A 211 18.34 15.84 -11.63
C PRO A 211 18.32 14.53 -10.81
N HIS A 212 18.07 14.59 -9.50
CA HIS A 212 18.33 13.46 -8.61
C HIS A 212 17.16 12.46 -8.52
N PHE A 213 15.93 12.94 -8.60
CA PHE A 213 14.74 12.10 -8.66
C PHE A 213 13.87 12.54 -9.84
N GLU A 214 13.70 11.64 -10.79
CA GLU A 214 13.03 11.87 -12.07
C GLU A 214 12.01 10.75 -12.30
N PRO A 215 11.00 10.97 -13.18
CA PRO A 215 9.96 9.97 -13.43
C PRO A 215 10.45 8.58 -13.79
N SER A 216 11.55 8.47 -14.55
CA SER A 216 12.20 7.19 -14.88
C SER A 216 12.58 6.38 -13.64
N HIS A 217 13.13 7.03 -12.61
CA HIS A 217 13.50 6.38 -11.35
C HIS A 217 12.27 5.83 -10.62
N LEU A 218 11.16 6.57 -10.60
CA LEU A 218 9.91 6.07 -10.01
C LEU A 218 9.36 4.88 -10.80
N LEU A 219 9.38 4.95 -12.13
CA LEU A 219 8.90 3.86 -12.98
C LEU A 219 9.71 2.57 -12.77
N GLU A 220 11.03 2.68 -12.67
CA GLU A 220 11.93 1.56 -12.35
C GLU A 220 11.58 0.95 -10.98
N LEU A 221 11.33 1.79 -9.97
CA LEU A 221 10.87 1.34 -8.66
C LEU A 221 9.52 0.61 -8.74
N LEU A 222 8.53 1.18 -9.44
CA LEU A 222 7.19 0.58 -9.53
C LEU A 222 7.18 -0.74 -10.29
N ILE A 223 8.07 -0.91 -11.28
CA ILE A 223 8.28 -2.19 -11.98
C ILE A 223 8.88 -3.22 -11.03
N HIS A 224 9.91 -2.84 -10.27
CA HIS A 224 10.54 -3.72 -9.28
C HIS A 224 9.56 -4.18 -8.20
N LEU A 225 8.64 -3.29 -7.78
CA LEU A 225 7.58 -3.59 -6.82
C LEU A 225 6.38 -4.34 -7.43
N HIS A 226 6.45 -4.68 -8.72
CA HIS A 226 5.37 -5.35 -9.46
C HIS A 226 4.02 -4.60 -9.43
N ILE A 227 4.06 -3.27 -9.26
CA ILE A 227 2.88 -2.41 -9.29
C ILE A 227 2.50 -2.10 -10.74
N ILE A 228 3.49 -1.92 -11.61
CA ILE A 228 3.31 -1.69 -13.04
C ILE A 228 4.16 -2.67 -13.86
N ALA A 229 3.81 -2.83 -15.14
CA ALA A 229 4.62 -3.54 -16.12
C ALA A 229 5.06 -2.61 -17.26
N SER A 230 6.23 -2.88 -17.84
CA SER A 230 6.64 -2.21 -19.08
C SER A 230 5.83 -2.73 -20.25
N GLY A 231 5.22 -1.84 -21.02
CA GLY A 231 4.51 -2.14 -22.26
C GLY A 231 5.40 -2.00 -23.50
N LYS A 232 4.79 -2.15 -24.68
CA LYS A 232 5.43 -1.83 -25.96
C LYS A 232 5.50 -0.32 -26.16
N ASP A 233 6.44 0.16 -26.98
CA ASP A 233 6.53 1.57 -27.41
C ASP A 233 6.66 2.62 -26.29
N GLY A 234 7.27 2.22 -25.16
CA GLY A 234 7.49 3.10 -24.00
C GLY A 234 6.23 3.42 -23.20
N ASP A 235 5.17 2.63 -23.37
CA ASP A 235 4.01 2.64 -22.49
C ASP A 235 4.28 1.85 -21.20
N TYR A 236 3.56 2.17 -20.14
CA TYR A 236 3.53 1.45 -18.87
C TYR A 236 2.10 1.02 -18.57
N PHE A 237 1.96 -0.20 -18.05
CA PHE A 237 0.68 -0.80 -17.72
C PHE A 237 0.49 -0.87 -16.22
N ILE A 238 -0.65 -0.39 -15.71
CA ILE A 238 -1.05 -0.46 -14.31
C ILE A 238 -2.39 -1.21 -14.20
N PRO A 239 -2.39 -2.47 -13.75
CA PRO A 239 -3.63 -3.28 -13.70
C PRO A 239 -4.68 -2.71 -12.76
N CYS A 240 -4.27 -2.03 -11.69
CA CYS A 240 -5.20 -1.44 -10.71
C CYS A 240 -6.01 -0.25 -11.28
N ALA A 241 -5.68 0.25 -12.47
CA ALA A 241 -6.45 1.29 -13.16
C ALA A 241 -7.62 0.73 -13.97
N LEU A 242 -7.64 -0.58 -14.24
CA LEU A 242 -8.67 -1.20 -15.06
C LEU A 242 -10.01 -1.23 -14.34
N GLU A 243 -11.07 -1.02 -15.10
CA GLU A 243 -12.43 -1.26 -14.64
C GLU A 243 -12.68 -2.76 -14.38
N SER A 244 -13.57 -3.02 -13.42
CA SER A 244 -14.10 -4.36 -13.19
C SER A 244 -14.90 -4.82 -14.41
N TYR A 245 -14.59 -6.01 -14.91
CA TYR A 245 -15.39 -6.67 -15.93
C TYR A 245 -16.71 -7.16 -15.31
N THR A 246 -17.84 -6.60 -15.74
CA THR A 246 -19.18 -6.93 -15.22
C THR A 246 -19.98 -7.86 -16.12
N ASP A 247 -19.53 -8.05 -17.35
CA ASP A 247 -20.22 -8.91 -18.31
C ASP A 247 -19.99 -10.39 -17.96
N PRO A 248 -20.94 -11.29 -18.29
CA PRO A 248 -20.69 -12.72 -18.14
C PRO A 248 -19.51 -13.13 -19.04
N PRO A 249 -18.63 -14.03 -18.57
CA PRO A 249 -17.58 -14.58 -19.43
C PRO A 249 -18.25 -15.30 -20.61
N GLU A 250 -17.74 -15.07 -21.82
CA GLU A 250 -18.22 -15.79 -23.00
C GLU A 250 -18.03 -17.30 -22.78
N PRO A 251 -19.05 -18.13 -23.01
CA PRO A 251 -18.94 -19.57 -22.84
C PRO A 251 -17.88 -20.12 -23.80
N GLN A 252 -16.73 -20.53 -23.27
CA GLN A 252 -15.71 -21.19 -24.06
C GLN A 252 -16.26 -22.50 -24.59
N THR A 253 -16.31 -22.62 -25.92
CA THR A 253 -16.92 -23.76 -26.60
C THR A 253 -15.94 -24.95 -26.65
N GLY A 254 -16.41 -26.13 -26.24
CA GLY A 254 -15.80 -27.43 -26.54
C GLY A 254 -14.91 -28.07 -25.47
N THR A 255 -14.37 -27.31 -24.50
CA THR A 255 -13.44 -27.85 -23.49
C THR A 255 -13.99 -27.66 -22.08
N LYS A 256 -13.90 -28.70 -21.23
CA LYS A 256 -14.25 -28.57 -19.80
C LYS A 256 -13.22 -27.66 -19.12
N PRO A 257 -13.62 -26.54 -18.50
CA PRO A 257 -12.68 -25.64 -17.83
C PRO A 257 -12.10 -26.30 -16.58
N LEU A 258 -10.83 -26.01 -16.29
CA LEU A 258 -10.27 -26.23 -14.96
C LEU A 258 -10.71 -25.08 -14.06
N LEU A 259 -11.53 -25.39 -13.05
CA LEU A 259 -11.97 -24.40 -12.07
C LEU A 259 -11.10 -24.52 -10.82
N ILE A 260 -10.41 -23.43 -10.47
CA ILE A 260 -9.66 -23.29 -9.22
C ILE A 260 -10.38 -22.23 -8.39
N VAL A 261 -10.82 -22.62 -7.19
CA VAL A 261 -11.56 -21.76 -6.26
C VAL A 261 -10.78 -21.57 -4.96
N TRP A 262 -10.88 -20.36 -4.41
CA TRP A 262 -10.25 -19.97 -3.14
C TRP A 262 -11.28 -20.06 -2.00
N GLN A 263 -11.35 -21.23 -1.36
CA GLN A 263 -12.36 -21.56 -0.34
C GLN A 263 -11.69 -22.02 0.96
N ASP A 264 -12.46 -21.98 2.04
CA ASP A 264 -12.05 -22.60 3.29
C ASP A 264 -12.07 -24.14 3.19
N ASN A 265 -11.52 -24.81 4.20
CA ASN A 265 -11.38 -26.27 4.21
C ASN A 265 -12.71 -27.02 4.12
N ASP A 266 -13.80 -26.37 4.55
CA ASP A 266 -15.14 -26.96 4.53
C ASP A 266 -15.83 -26.77 3.16
N GLY A 267 -15.25 -25.97 2.25
CA GLY A 267 -15.77 -25.70 0.91
C GLY A 267 -17.04 -24.84 0.88
N ILE A 268 -17.45 -24.32 2.04
CA ILE A 268 -18.71 -23.58 2.21
C ILE A 268 -18.46 -22.09 2.03
N ASN A 269 -17.36 -21.56 2.60
CA ASN A 269 -17.10 -20.12 2.57
C ASN A 269 -16.00 -19.77 1.58
N THR A 270 -16.24 -18.71 0.82
CA THR A 270 -15.19 -18.06 0.04
C THR A 270 -14.25 -17.31 0.99
N LEU A 271 -12.95 -17.53 0.82
CA LEU A 271 -11.94 -16.81 1.59
C LEU A 271 -11.69 -15.43 0.95
N PRO A 272 -11.37 -14.41 1.76
CA PRO A 272 -11.03 -13.10 1.21
C PRO A 272 -9.78 -13.21 0.33
N VAL A 273 -9.88 -12.69 -0.90
CA VAL A 273 -8.75 -12.60 -1.82
C VAL A 273 -7.98 -11.31 -1.53
N PRO A 274 -6.66 -11.37 -1.27
CA PRO A 274 -5.86 -10.15 -1.08
C PRO A 274 -5.96 -9.23 -2.30
N GLN A 275 -6.27 -7.95 -2.07
CA GLN A 275 -6.59 -6.95 -3.10
C GLN A 275 -5.46 -6.67 -4.11
N GLY A 276 -4.25 -7.20 -3.90
CA GLY A 276 -3.12 -7.09 -4.83
C GLY A 276 -2.75 -8.39 -5.57
N MET A 277 -3.42 -9.51 -5.31
CA MET A 277 -3.00 -10.82 -5.82
C MET A 277 -3.06 -10.87 -7.36
N PHE A 278 -4.20 -10.51 -7.96
CA PHE A 278 -4.34 -10.52 -9.42
C PHE A 278 -3.48 -9.45 -10.12
N PRO A 279 -3.44 -8.18 -9.65
CA PRO A 279 -2.48 -7.20 -10.14
C PRO A 279 -1.04 -7.73 -10.20
N LEU A 280 -0.57 -8.35 -9.11
CA LEU A 280 0.76 -8.94 -9.02
C LEU A 280 0.96 -10.06 -10.04
N VAL A 281 0.00 -10.99 -10.17
CA VAL A 281 0.08 -12.08 -11.15
C VAL A 281 0.16 -11.52 -12.57
N ILE A 282 -0.67 -10.52 -12.90
CA ILE A 282 -0.67 -9.91 -14.23
C ILE A 282 0.66 -9.23 -14.52
N THR A 283 1.18 -8.38 -13.62
CA THR A 283 2.46 -7.69 -13.83
C THR A 283 3.63 -8.67 -13.87
N HIS A 284 3.59 -9.73 -13.06
CA HIS A 284 4.58 -10.81 -13.09
C HIS A 284 4.57 -11.54 -14.43
N LEU A 285 3.40 -11.98 -14.92
CA LEU A 285 3.29 -12.66 -16.22
C LEU A 285 3.74 -11.77 -17.38
N LEU A 286 3.38 -10.49 -17.36
CA LEU A 286 3.79 -9.54 -18.40
C LEU A 286 5.31 -9.29 -18.43
N SER A 287 5.96 -9.33 -17.26
CA SER A 287 7.42 -9.17 -17.13
C SER A 287 8.22 -10.44 -17.46
N HIS A 288 7.58 -11.62 -17.45
CA HIS A 288 8.23 -12.91 -17.70
C HIS A 288 8.04 -13.45 -19.13
N ASN A 289 7.55 -12.63 -20.07
CA ASN A 289 7.29 -13.01 -21.47
C ASN A 289 8.51 -13.55 -22.27
N GLU A 290 9.72 -13.57 -21.68
CA GLU A 290 10.93 -14.12 -22.31
C GLU A 290 11.30 -15.54 -21.84
N TYR A 291 10.67 -16.08 -20.80
CA TYR A 291 10.92 -17.45 -20.35
C TYR A 291 9.67 -18.32 -20.49
N HIS A 292 9.80 -19.47 -21.16
CA HIS A 292 8.77 -20.50 -21.16
C HIS A 292 8.45 -20.87 -19.70
N CYS A 293 7.32 -20.41 -19.19
CA CYS A 293 6.80 -20.82 -17.90
C CYS A 293 6.48 -22.32 -17.97
N LYS A 294 7.44 -23.17 -17.58
CA LYS A 294 7.18 -24.57 -17.28
C LYS A 294 6.51 -24.63 -15.93
N VAL A 295 5.19 -24.76 -15.95
CA VAL A 295 4.44 -25.15 -14.76
C VAL A 295 4.60 -26.66 -14.61
N ASP A 296 5.60 -27.07 -13.84
CA ASP A 296 5.73 -28.46 -13.43
C ASP A 296 4.75 -28.72 -12.29
N PHE A 297 3.65 -29.40 -12.60
CA PHE A 297 2.75 -29.88 -11.56
C PHE A 297 3.47 -31.00 -10.79
N PRO A 298 3.48 -30.98 -9.44
CA PRO A 298 3.98 -32.10 -8.68
C PRO A 298 3.21 -33.36 -9.09
N PRO A 299 3.88 -34.53 -9.15
CA PRO A 299 3.20 -35.78 -9.48
C PRO A 299 2.01 -35.94 -8.53
N LEU A 300 0.83 -36.19 -9.10
CA LEU A 300 -0.38 -36.50 -8.34
C LEU A 300 -0.08 -37.72 -7.46
N ASP A 301 0.11 -37.48 -6.16
CA ASP A 301 0.14 -38.56 -5.18
C ASP A 301 -1.30 -39.12 -5.14
N PRO A 302 -1.55 -40.41 -5.45
CA PRO A 302 -2.89 -40.99 -5.60
C PRO A 302 -3.75 -40.95 -4.32
N THR A 303 -3.23 -40.44 -3.22
CA THR A 303 -3.87 -40.36 -1.91
C THR A 303 -4.86 -39.21 -1.75
N TYR A 304 -4.87 -38.21 -2.64
CA TYR A 304 -5.88 -37.15 -2.67
C TYR A 304 -6.95 -37.45 -3.73
N ILE A 305 -7.73 -38.50 -3.50
CA ILE A 305 -9.00 -38.69 -4.21
C ILE A 305 -9.93 -37.56 -3.74
N LEU A 306 -10.13 -36.58 -4.62
CA LEU A 306 -11.27 -35.68 -4.62
C LEU A 306 -12.54 -36.53 -4.51
N GLN A 307 -13.19 -36.51 -3.34
CA GLN A 307 -14.58 -36.94 -3.25
C GLN A 307 -15.42 -35.92 -4.00
N VAL A 308 -15.84 -36.30 -5.20
CA VAL A 308 -16.89 -35.64 -5.95
C VAL A 308 -18.21 -36.00 -5.28
N SER A 309 -18.87 -35.01 -4.69
CA SER A 309 -20.30 -35.02 -4.40
C SER A 309 -20.95 -33.86 -5.15
#